data_AF-U1H1E6-F1
#
_entry.id   AF-U1H1E6-F1
#
_cell.length_a   1.000
_cell.length_b   1.000
_cell.length_c   1.000
_cell.angle_alpha   90.00
_cell.angle_beta   90.00
_cell.angle_gamma   90.00
#
_symmetry.space_group_name_H-M   'P 1'
#
loop_
_entity.id
_entity.type
_entity.pdbx_description
1 polymer ?
#
loop_
_entity_poly.entity_id
_entity_poly.type
_entity_poly.pdbx_seq_one_letter_code
_entity_poly.pdbx_strand_id
1 'polypeptide(L)'
;MKTKLKNAPFLKDQPNEPLTEMLILAGAEAWQAWGKEGKGQGWHLLTELIKGDHKQKPVILGGEQLEEISRLRLAPEKQKFVRICQFGELTQSQISAICLNLAKHSEAETVSLCDNIGQLRENLSDYIARLRNDEEAKQYAEQVAELSEAPQKTAPLDFESEKPTQPEIVDAFLNWTDKPIRQDTNTGKVYEYNGLYWETLSEREQQRKIMLFYKAHKFRKYTARSLKAIADLVAVEVEKLPTASPDFIGFQNGVLNKKTGEFLPHHIEHYLRSVESFDCNIQSKNTPHFDDWLDFVSNESESRKQAILAGLYMVLTNRHEWGLFLEATGVAGAGKSVFSQIASIINGKENTSYISLHELEDDRKRAMLIGKSLAISPDQKPYKGSADELKAITGGDSVTVKLVYVDNFAIKLNPVFMLVTNYPLLFTDRNGGIARRRIIIPFERAITKEKKDVNFIEKVRGEVYGIVNKLLALFPEPEQARAILEAYKELDEGQGIKREANHLIDFLRHFRLTEERKGALRIGSARSKALNRADILHNDTLYSAYLFYCQCHNLGALNLLSFKNALSDAFKEAGEKMPYSEKMYNGYPTSNAHWKHRELSVRQWEG
;
A
#
# COMPACT_ATOMS: atom_id res chain seq x y z
N MET A 1 -48.38 0.77 -1.01
CA MET A 1 -49.25 -0.44 -1.04
C MET A 1 -48.54 -1.51 -0.21
N LYS A 2 -49.18 -2.14 0.79
CA LYS A 2 -48.56 -3.26 1.52
C LYS A 2 -48.40 -4.43 0.55
N THR A 3 -47.16 -4.70 0.13
CA THR A 3 -46.80 -5.86 -0.69
C THR A 3 -47.23 -7.12 0.05
N LYS A 4 -48.09 -7.94 -0.56
CA LYS A 4 -48.64 -9.13 0.06
C LYS A 4 -47.57 -10.22 0.05
N LEU A 5 -47.06 -10.61 1.22
CA LEU A 5 -46.04 -11.66 1.37
C LEU A 5 -46.56 -13.00 0.81
N LYS A 6 -45.68 -13.74 0.15
CA LYS A 6 -45.92 -15.13 -0.29
C LYS A 6 -45.53 -16.07 0.86
N ASN A 7 -46.27 -17.16 1.07
CA ASN A 7 -45.87 -18.13 2.09
C ASN A 7 -44.62 -18.90 1.67
N ALA A 8 -43.69 -19.12 2.60
CA ALA A 8 -42.57 -20.04 2.40
C ALA A 8 -43.06 -21.47 2.13
N PRO A 9 -42.26 -22.31 1.44
CA PRO A 9 -42.58 -23.71 1.21
C PRO A 9 -42.98 -24.43 2.50
N PHE A 10 -44.07 -25.19 2.44
CA PHE A 10 -44.66 -25.95 3.56
C PHE A 10 -45.05 -25.14 4.81
N LEU A 11 -45.11 -23.81 4.72
CA LEU A 11 -45.61 -22.99 5.83
C LEU A 11 -47.08 -23.29 6.14
N LYS A 12 -47.89 -23.59 5.12
CA LYS A 12 -49.31 -23.93 5.31
C LYS A 12 -49.52 -25.29 5.98
N ASP A 13 -48.51 -26.15 5.96
CA ASP A 13 -48.52 -27.48 6.56
C ASP A 13 -48.09 -27.44 8.05
N GLN A 14 -47.68 -26.28 8.58
CA GLN A 14 -47.29 -26.15 9.99
C GLN A 14 -48.52 -26.21 10.92
N PRO A 15 -48.40 -26.87 12.08
CA PRO A 15 -49.46 -26.86 13.08
C PRO A 15 -49.68 -25.43 13.59
N ASN A 16 -50.93 -25.04 13.79
CA ASN A 16 -51.28 -23.72 14.34
C ASN A 16 -51.19 -23.74 15.87
N GLU A 17 -50.04 -24.17 16.39
CA GLU A 17 -49.75 -24.37 17.81
C GLU A 17 -48.56 -23.49 18.21
N PRO A 18 -48.80 -22.26 18.70
CA PRO A 18 -47.78 -21.28 19.05
C PRO A 18 -46.64 -21.77 19.95
N LEU A 19 -46.94 -22.75 20.83
CA LEU A 19 -46.02 -23.28 21.85
C LEU A 19 -45.24 -24.50 21.39
N THR A 20 -45.57 -25.06 20.21
CA THR A 20 -44.87 -26.21 19.63
C THR A 20 -43.70 -25.70 18.80
N GLU A 21 -42.53 -26.33 18.93
CA GLU A 21 -41.33 -25.92 18.19
C GLU A 21 -41.50 -26.16 16.68
N MET A 22 -41.29 -25.11 15.88
CA MET A 22 -41.37 -25.16 14.43
C MET A 22 -39.98 -25.32 13.81
N LEU A 23 -39.85 -26.23 12.84
CA LEU A 23 -38.58 -26.51 12.15
C LEU A 23 -38.48 -25.76 10.82
N ILE A 24 -37.36 -25.07 10.64
CA ILE A 24 -36.95 -24.45 9.38
C ILE A 24 -35.65 -25.12 8.92
N LEU A 25 -35.64 -25.70 7.72
CA LEU A 25 -34.40 -26.14 7.07
C LEU A 25 -33.86 -25.00 6.21
N ALA A 26 -32.63 -24.56 6.44
CA ALA A 26 -32.04 -23.44 5.71
C ALA A 26 -30.63 -23.75 5.21
N GLY A 27 -30.33 -23.34 3.98
CA GLY A 27 -29.00 -23.45 3.38
C GLY A 27 -29.00 -24.10 2.00
N ALA A 28 -27.84 -24.11 1.35
CA ALA A 28 -27.68 -24.58 -0.04
C ALA A 28 -28.19 -26.01 -0.28
N GLU A 29 -28.17 -26.86 0.74
CA GLU A 29 -28.55 -28.29 0.67
C GLU A 29 -29.93 -28.57 1.32
N ALA A 30 -30.69 -27.56 1.74
CA ALA A 30 -31.94 -27.75 2.48
C ALA A 30 -32.99 -28.61 1.73
N TRP A 31 -33.14 -28.41 0.42
CA TRP A 31 -34.02 -29.22 -0.42
C TRP A 31 -33.54 -30.66 -0.58
N GLN A 32 -32.22 -30.87 -0.66
CA GLN A 32 -31.61 -32.20 -0.75
C GLN A 32 -31.77 -32.97 0.55
N ALA A 33 -31.61 -32.29 1.69
CA ALA A 33 -31.79 -32.86 3.01
C ALA A 33 -33.22 -33.37 3.24
N TRP A 34 -34.22 -32.61 2.80
CA TRP A 34 -35.63 -33.02 2.83
C TRP A 34 -35.96 -34.14 1.84
N GLY A 35 -35.41 -34.07 0.62
CA GLY A 35 -35.66 -35.04 -0.44
C GLY A 35 -37.11 -35.02 -0.96
N LYS A 36 -37.43 -35.96 -1.86
CA LYS A 36 -38.78 -36.07 -2.43
C LYS A 36 -39.75 -36.61 -1.37
N GLU A 37 -40.76 -35.82 -1.02
CA GLU A 37 -41.80 -36.17 -0.03
C GLU A 37 -41.25 -36.52 1.37
N GLY A 38 -40.16 -35.89 1.81
CA GLY A 38 -39.59 -36.12 3.14
C GLY A 38 -38.78 -37.41 3.27
N LYS A 39 -38.40 -38.04 2.14
CA LYS A 39 -37.57 -39.27 2.11
C LYS A 39 -36.07 -39.00 2.06
N GLY A 40 -35.64 -37.75 2.27
CA GLY A 40 -34.23 -37.38 2.31
C GLY A 40 -33.54 -37.93 3.55
N GLN A 41 -32.31 -38.42 3.39
CA GLN A 41 -31.53 -38.99 4.50
C GLN A 41 -31.22 -37.96 5.58
N GLY A 42 -30.98 -36.69 5.20
CA GLY A 42 -30.70 -35.60 6.14
C GLY A 42 -31.89 -35.30 7.05
N TRP A 43 -33.11 -35.28 6.50
CA TRP A 43 -34.34 -35.07 7.27
C TRP A 43 -34.64 -36.23 8.22
N HIS A 44 -34.48 -37.46 7.74
CA HIS A 44 -34.66 -38.65 8.59
C HIS A 44 -33.69 -38.65 9.78
N LEU A 45 -32.40 -38.40 9.53
CA LEU A 45 -31.40 -38.36 10.58
C LEU A 45 -31.68 -37.24 11.59
N LEU A 46 -31.99 -36.04 11.12
CA LEU A 46 -32.31 -34.90 11.98
C LEU A 46 -33.51 -35.21 12.88
N THR A 47 -34.62 -35.70 12.30
CA THR A 47 -35.86 -35.99 13.06
C THR A 47 -35.68 -37.11 14.07
N GLU A 48 -34.88 -38.13 13.75
CA GLU A 48 -34.52 -39.20 14.70
C GLU A 48 -33.74 -38.64 15.90
N LEU A 49 -32.74 -37.79 15.64
CA LEU A 49 -31.87 -37.23 16.68
C LEU A 49 -32.59 -36.22 17.59
N ILE A 50 -33.47 -35.38 17.03
CA ILE A 50 -34.25 -34.41 17.81
C ILE A 50 -35.57 -34.98 18.36
N LYS A 51 -35.84 -36.28 18.12
CA LYS A 51 -37.10 -36.97 18.48
C LYS A 51 -38.35 -36.26 17.92
N GLY A 52 -38.23 -35.71 16.71
CA GLY A 52 -39.31 -35.04 16.00
C GLY A 52 -40.19 -35.99 15.18
N ASP A 53 -41.35 -35.52 14.73
CA ASP A 53 -42.21 -36.29 13.82
C ASP A 53 -41.70 -36.17 12.38
N HIS A 54 -41.15 -37.28 11.85
CA HIS A 54 -40.69 -37.37 10.46
C HIS A 54 -41.79 -37.12 9.42
N LYS A 55 -43.07 -37.22 9.80
CA LYS A 55 -44.21 -36.94 8.91
C LYS A 55 -44.57 -35.47 8.83
N GLN A 56 -44.14 -34.65 9.80
CA GLN A 56 -44.35 -33.21 9.78
C GLN A 56 -43.41 -32.58 8.75
N LYS A 57 -43.95 -31.78 7.83
CA LYS A 57 -43.12 -31.07 6.85
C LYS A 57 -42.48 -29.86 7.52
N PRO A 58 -41.16 -29.63 7.42
CA PRO A 58 -40.53 -28.40 7.88
C PRO A 58 -40.73 -27.30 6.84
N VAL A 59 -40.59 -26.03 7.25
CA VAL A 59 -40.42 -24.95 6.28
C VAL A 59 -39.03 -25.03 5.67
N ILE A 60 -38.92 -24.88 4.36
CA ILE A 60 -37.64 -25.06 3.65
C ILE A 60 -37.24 -23.77 2.97
N LEU A 61 -36.00 -23.35 3.25
CA LEU A 61 -35.32 -22.19 2.69
C LEU A 61 -34.06 -22.65 1.95
N GLY A 62 -34.24 -23.07 0.69
CA GLY A 62 -33.12 -23.35 -0.22
C GLY A 62 -32.64 -22.10 -0.94
N GLY A 63 -31.67 -22.23 -1.86
CA GLY A 63 -31.05 -21.10 -2.58
C GLY A 63 -32.05 -20.07 -3.11
N GLU A 64 -33.06 -20.50 -3.89
CA GLU A 64 -34.08 -19.60 -4.42
C GLU A 64 -34.90 -18.85 -3.35
N GLN A 65 -35.17 -19.51 -2.21
CA GLN A 65 -35.95 -18.89 -1.13
C GLN A 65 -35.10 -17.95 -0.29
N LEU A 66 -33.80 -18.26 -0.14
CA LEU A 66 -32.84 -17.43 0.57
C LEU A 66 -32.54 -16.13 -0.19
N GLU A 67 -32.67 -16.12 -1.52
CA GLU A 67 -32.54 -14.93 -2.37
C GLU A 67 -33.76 -13.97 -2.30
N GLU A 68 -34.92 -14.43 -1.81
CA GLU A 68 -36.17 -13.64 -1.76
C GLU A 68 -36.82 -13.60 -0.35
N ILE A 69 -36.01 -13.64 0.72
CA ILE A 69 -36.51 -13.74 2.11
C ILE A 69 -37.48 -12.62 2.48
N SER A 70 -37.25 -11.37 2.07
CA SER A 70 -38.13 -10.23 2.40
C SER A 70 -39.55 -10.37 1.85
N ARG A 71 -39.72 -11.19 0.81
CA ARG A 71 -41.00 -11.43 0.12
C ARG A 71 -41.76 -12.62 0.68
N LEU A 72 -41.11 -13.41 1.55
CA LEU A 72 -41.67 -14.62 2.12
C LEU A 72 -42.21 -14.37 3.54
N ARG A 73 -43.28 -15.07 3.89
CA ARG A 73 -43.65 -15.30 5.29
C ARG A 73 -42.99 -16.60 5.71
N LEU A 74 -42.13 -16.57 6.73
CA LEU A 74 -41.38 -17.74 7.19
C LEU A 74 -42.07 -18.54 8.30
N ALA A 75 -42.87 -17.88 9.14
CA ALA A 75 -43.57 -18.49 10.26
C ALA A 75 -45.02 -17.96 10.38
N PRO A 76 -45.93 -18.71 11.03
CA PRO A 76 -47.24 -18.18 11.43
C PRO A 76 -47.11 -16.97 12.36
N GLU A 77 -48.07 -16.04 12.31
CA GLU A 77 -48.01 -14.78 13.09
C GLU A 77 -47.83 -15.01 14.60
N LYS A 78 -48.47 -16.05 15.14
CA LYS A 78 -48.45 -16.37 16.58
C LYS A 78 -47.35 -17.36 16.99
N GLN A 79 -46.48 -17.79 16.08
CA GLN A 79 -45.47 -18.81 16.37
C GLN A 79 -44.41 -18.27 17.34
N LYS A 80 -44.15 -18.96 18.46
CA LYS A 80 -43.19 -18.49 19.48
C LYS A 80 -41.84 -19.22 19.47
N PHE A 81 -41.81 -20.50 19.10
CA PHE A 81 -40.61 -21.33 19.12
C PHE A 81 -40.20 -21.73 17.70
N VAL A 82 -39.00 -21.37 17.27
CA VAL A 82 -38.46 -21.66 15.94
C VAL A 82 -37.05 -22.25 16.06
N ARG A 83 -36.80 -23.34 15.36
CA ARG A 83 -35.47 -23.94 15.23
C ARG A 83 -35.06 -23.97 13.76
N ILE A 84 -33.96 -23.29 13.46
CA ILE A 84 -33.36 -23.21 12.13
C ILE A 84 -32.25 -24.26 12.07
N CYS A 85 -32.39 -25.27 11.22
CA CYS A 85 -31.39 -26.31 11.02
C CYS A 85 -30.63 -26.04 9.72
N GLN A 86 -29.32 -25.83 9.84
CA GLN A 86 -28.46 -25.48 8.71
C GLN A 86 -28.06 -26.73 7.91
N PHE A 87 -28.38 -26.75 6.62
CA PHE A 87 -27.95 -27.77 5.66
C PHE A 87 -27.17 -27.14 4.51
N GLY A 88 -25.87 -27.45 4.43
CA GLY A 88 -24.93 -26.78 3.53
C GLY A 88 -24.52 -25.39 4.02
N GLU A 89 -24.04 -24.56 3.10
CA GLU A 89 -23.65 -23.19 3.40
C GLU A 89 -24.88 -22.30 3.67
N LEU A 90 -24.78 -21.49 4.72
CA LEU A 90 -25.74 -20.45 5.11
C LEU A 90 -24.94 -19.28 5.66
N THR A 91 -24.99 -18.13 4.99
CA THR A 91 -24.17 -16.97 5.35
C THR A 91 -24.75 -16.22 6.56
N GLN A 92 -23.92 -15.44 7.25
CA GLN A 92 -24.39 -14.58 8.34
C GLN A 92 -25.42 -13.52 7.87
N SER A 93 -25.29 -13.03 6.64
CA SER A 93 -26.28 -12.13 6.05
C SER A 93 -27.64 -12.81 5.85
N GLN A 94 -27.66 -14.07 5.39
CA GLN A 94 -28.89 -14.86 5.26
C GLN A 94 -29.51 -15.17 6.62
N ILE A 95 -28.70 -15.50 7.64
CA ILE A 95 -29.19 -15.70 9.02
C ILE A 95 -29.83 -14.42 9.55
N SER A 96 -29.17 -13.28 9.34
CA SER A 96 -29.71 -11.95 9.69
C SER A 96 -31.04 -11.68 8.99
N ALA A 97 -31.14 -11.94 7.68
CA ALA A 97 -32.37 -11.75 6.91
C ALA A 97 -33.52 -12.64 7.41
N ILE A 98 -33.25 -13.91 7.77
CA ILE A 98 -34.24 -14.80 8.38
C ILE A 98 -34.71 -14.23 9.72
N CYS A 99 -33.79 -13.79 10.57
CA CYS A 99 -34.12 -13.20 11.88
C CYS A 99 -34.97 -11.93 11.74
N LEU A 100 -34.62 -11.05 10.79
CA LEU A 100 -35.37 -9.85 10.48
C LEU A 100 -36.80 -10.17 10.03
N ASN A 101 -36.97 -11.18 9.18
CA ASN A 101 -38.29 -11.62 8.73
C ASN A 101 -39.14 -12.14 9.90
N LEU A 102 -38.57 -13.02 10.73
CA LEU A 102 -39.23 -13.55 11.91
C LEU A 102 -39.60 -12.45 12.91
N ALA A 103 -38.70 -11.48 13.12
CA ALA A 103 -38.94 -10.33 13.99
C ALA A 103 -40.11 -9.46 13.50
N LYS A 104 -40.23 -9.24 12.18
CA LYS A 104 -41.26 -8.40 11.54
C LYS A 104 -42.62 -9.08 11.40
N HIS A 105 -42.65 -10.40 11.20
CA HIS A 105 -43.84 -11.10 10.70
C HIS A 105 -44.34 -12.24 11.61
N SER A 106 -43.69 -12.47 12.75
CA SER A 106 -44.10 -13.46 13.75
C SER A 106 -43.85 -12.99 15.19
N GLU A 107 -44.43 -13.68 16.16
CA GLU A 107 -44.20 -13.52 17.60
C GLU A 107 -43.08 -14.43 18.13
N ALA A 108 -42.12 -14.84 17.29
CA ALA A 108 -41.03 -15.71 17.70
C ALA A 108 -40.23 -15.11 18.87
N GLU A 109 -40.16 -15.84 19.98
CA GLU A 109 -39.43 -15.46 21.21
C GLU A 109 -38.18 -16.33 21.37
N THR A 110 -38.31 -17.64 21.12
CA THR A 110 -37.22 -18.60 21.19
C THR A 110 -36.78 -18.99 19.78
N VAL A 111 -35.60 -18.54 19.36
CA VAL A 111 -35.04 -18.87 18.04
C VAL A 111 -33.64 -19.45 18.20
N SER A 112 -33.46 -20.69 17.71
CA SER A 112 -32.19 -21.41 17.77
C SER A 112 -31.68 -21.73 16.37
N LEU A 113 -30.37 -21.56 16.18
CA LEU A 113 -29.65 -22.04 15.00
C LEU A 113 -28.91 -23.33 15.37
N CYS A 114 -29.20 -24.40 14.63
CA CYS A 114 -28.64 -25.72 14.81
C CYS A 114 -27.88 -26.18 13.56
N ASP A 115 -26.97 -27.13 13.73
CA ASP A 115 -26.35 -27.84 12.62
C ASP A 115 -27.30 -28.87 11.98
N ASN A 116 -26.79 -29.62 11.01
CA ASN A 116 -27.53 -30.63 10.24
C ASN A 116 -27.95 -31.87 11.06
N ILE A 117 -27.49 -32.01 12.31
CA ILE A 117 -27.88 -33.08 13.24
C ILE A 117 -28.67 -32.56 14.45
N GLY A 118 -29.02 -31.26 14.46
CA GLY A 118 -29.87 -30.65 15.47
C GLY A 118 -29.13 -30.18 16.73
N GLN A 119 -27.79 -30.15 16.71
CA GLN A 119 -27.00 -29.59 17.80
C GLN A 119 -27.02 -28.06 17.73
N LEU A 120 -27.28 -27.41 18.87
CA LEU A 120 -27.31 -25.95 18.97
C LEU A 120 -25.94 -25.36 18.61
N ARG A 121 -25.91 -24.49 17.60
CA ARG A 121 -24.76 -23.65 17.25
C ARG A 121 -24.82 -22.29 17.91
N GLU A 122 -25.98 -21.65 17.81
CA GLU A 122 -26.17 -20.27 18.26
C GLU A 122 -27.61 -20.05 18.74
N ASN A 123 -27.78 -19.26 19.79
CA ASN A 123 -29.08 -18.80 20.26
C ASN A 123 -29.36 -17.39 19.71
N LEU A 124 -30.39 -17.26 18.89
CA LEU A 124 -30.74 -16.05 18.16
C LEU A 124 -31.89 -15.26 18.82
N SER A 125 -32.39 -15.71 19.98
CA SER A 125 -33.48 -15.04 20.71
C SER A 125 -33.17 -13.60 21.07
N ASP A 126 -31.99 -13.34 21.63
CA ASP A 126 -31.57 -11.99 22.02
C ASP A 126 -31.45 -11.08 20.79
N TYR A 127 -31.02 -11.64 19.66
CA TYR A 127 -30.91 -10.92 18.41
C TYR A 127 -32.29 -10.52 17.87
N ILE A 128 -33.27 -11.43 17.86
CA ILE A 128 -34.66 -11.10 17.49
C ILE A 128 -35.26 -10.04 18.44
N ALA A 129 -35.00 -10.14 19.74
CA ALA A 129 -35.46 -9.15 20.70
C ALA A 129 -34.84 -7.77 20.43
N ARG A 130 -33.56 -7.69 20.05
CA ARG A 130 -32.92 -6.45 19.63
C ARG A 130 -33.54 -5.88 18.36
N LEU A 131 -33.76 -6.71 17.33
CA LEU A 131 -34.38 -6.28 16.06
C LEU A 131 -35.79 -5.68 16.22
N ARG A 132 -36.51 -6.01 17.31
CA ARG A 132 -37.83 -5.42 17.61
C ARG A 132 -37.77 -4.14 18.44
N ASN A 133 -36.73 -3.96 19.26
CA ASN A 133 -36.67 -2.89 20.26
C ASN A 133 -35.64 -1.79 19.93
N ASP A 134 -34.68 -2.07 19.04
CA ASP A 134 -33.58 -1.19 18.66
C ASP A 134 -33.68 -0.83 17.17
N GLU A 135 -33.95 0.44 16.88
CA GLU A 135 -34.16 0.92 15.52
C GLU A 135 -32.84 0.96 14.71
N GLU A 136 -31.68 1.13 15.37
CA GLU A 136 -30.36 1.09 14.71
C GLU A 136 -30.02 -0.34 14.30
N ALA A 137 -30.24 -1.31 15.20
CA ALA A 137 -30.03 -2.73 14.90
C ALA A 137 -30.95 -3.22 13.78
N LYS A 138 -32.18 -2.71 13.74
CA LYS A 138 -33.15 -3.00 12.68
C LYS A 138 -32.74 -2.40 11.33
N GLN A 139 -32.30 -1.14 11.29
CA GLN A 139 -31.80 -0.51 10.05
C GLN A 139 -30.55 -1.22 9.51
N TYR A 140 -29.63 -1.59 10.39
CA TYR A 140 -28.45 -2.37 10.01
C TYR A 140 -28.84 -3.73 9.42
N ALA A 141 -29.76 -4.45 10.08
CA ALA A 141 -30.24 -5.74 9.57
C ALA A 141 -31.02 -5.60 8.25
N GLU A 142 -31.77 -4.50 8.07
CA GLU A 142 -32.44 -4.17 6.80
C GLU A 142 -31.43 -3.96 5.67
N GLN A 143 -30.37 -3.18 5.91
CA GLN A 143 -29.28 -2.99 4.93
C GLN A 143 -28.56 -4.31 4.60
N VAL A 144 -28.23 -5.11 5.62
CA VAL A 144 -27.59 -6.42 5.43
C VAL A 144 -28.49 -7.39 4.67
N ALA A 145 -29.80 -7.36 4.93
CA ALA A 145 -30.77 -8.18 4.21
C ALA A 145 -30.91 -7.72 2.74
N GLU A 146 -31.01 -6.42 2.48
CA GLU A 146 -31.05 -5.85 1.12
C GLU A 146 -29.81 -6.21 0.30
N LEU A 147 -28.62 -6.20 0.90
CA LEU A 147 -27.37 -6.61 0.27
C LEU A 147 -27.28 -8.12 0.00
N SER A 148 -28.12 -8.93 0.68
CA SER A 148 -28.14 -10.39 0.56
C SER A 148 -29.19 -10.91 -0.42
N GLU A 149 -30.18 -10.10 -0.77
CA GLU A 149 -31.14 -10.42 -1.82
C GLU A 149 -30.46 -10.28 -3.18
N ALA A 150 -30.63 -11.27 -4.05
CA ALA A 150 -30.15 -11.14 -5.41
C ALA A 150 -30.87 -9.94 -6.06
N PRO A 151 -30.15 -9.03 -6.76
CA PRO A 151 -30.80 -8.01 -7.55
C PRO A 151 -31.80 -8.72 -8.47
N GLN A 152 -33.01 -8.15 -8.58
CA GLN A 152 -34.03 -8.70 -9.49
C GLN A 152 -33.33 -9.03 -10.80
N LYS A 153 -33.43 -10.28 -11.29
CA LYS A 153 -33.24 -10.55 -12.72
C LYS A 153 -34.23 -9.66 -13.41
N THR A 154 -33.76 -8.49 -13.85
CA THR A 154 -34.59 -7.41 -14.35
C THR A 154 -35.41 -7.99 -15.49
N ALA A 155 -36.73 -7.80 -15.42
CA ALA A 155 -37.55 -7.98 -16.59
C ALA A 155 -36.89 -7.19 -17.74
N PRO A 156 -36.80 -7.74 -18.96
CA PRO A 156 -36.12 -7.06 -20.04
C PRO A 156 -36.78 -5.70 -20.26
N LEU A 157 -36.06 -4.62 -19.95
CA LEU A 157 -36.47 -3.25 -20.26
C LEU A 157 -36.83 -3.16 -21.75
N ASP A 158 -38.08 -2.78 -22.03
CA ASP A 158 -38.55 -2.59 -23.41
C ASP A 158 -38.32 -1.14 -23.82
N PHE A 159 -37.15 -0.91 -24.43
CA PHE A 159 -36.74 0.38 -24.94
C PHE A 159 -37.67 0.94 -26.03
N GLU A 160 -38.49 0.11 -26.70
CA GLU A 160 -39.39 0.55 -27.77
C GLU A 160 -40.76 0.99 -27.23
N SER A 161 -41.33 0.28 -26.26
CA SER A 161 -42.63 0.63 -25.69
C SER A 161 -42.56 1.63 -24.54
N GLU A 162 -41.58 1.50 -23.64
CA GLU A 162 -41.53 2.27 -22.39
C GLU A 162 -40.78 3.61 -22.55
N LYS A 163 -39.90 3.71 -23.55
CA LYS A 163 -39.03 4.89 -23.78
C LYS A 163 -38.38 5.39 -22.47
N PRO A 164 -37.62 4.52 -21.79
CA PRO A 164 -37.05 4.81 -20.48
C PRO A 164 -36.17 6.06 -20.53
N THR A 165 -36.25 6.85 -19.47
CA THR A 165 -35.42 8.02 -19.23
C THR A 165 -33.97 7.62 -18.94
N GLN A 166 -33.03 8.56 -19.03
CA GLN A 166 -31.62 8.27 -18.76
C GLN A 166 -31.36 7.72 -17.34
N PRO A 167 -31.98 8.25 -16.27
CA PRO A 167 -31.84 7.68 -14.93
C PRO A 167 -32.36 6.23 -14.85
N GLU A 168 -33.53 5.93 -15.43
CA GLU A 168 -34.07 4.56 -15.45
C GLU A 168 -33.14 3.59 -16.19
N ILE A 169 -32.46 4.06 -17.24
CA ILE A 169 -31.44 3.30 -17.97
C ILE A 169 -30.21 3.05 -17.08
N VAL A 170 -29.80 4.04 -16.27
CA VAL A 170 -28.67 3.90 -15.34
C VAL A 170 -29.00 2.92 -14.22
N ASP A 171 -30.15 3.06 -13.57
CA ASP A 171 -30.62 2.12 -12.54
C ASP A 171 -30.65 0.69 -13.07
N ALA A 172 -31.18 0.51 -14.28
CA ALA A 172 -31.23 -0.80 -14.91
C ALA A 172 -29.86 -1.34 -15.30
N PHE A 173 -28.96 -0.46 -15.77
CA PHE A 173 -27.59 -0.83 -16.06
C PHE A 173 -26.85 -1.27 -14.79
N LEU A 174 -26.98 -0.51 -13.69
CA LEU A 174 -26.38 -0.79 -12.39
C LEU A 174 -26.92 -2.10 -11.77
N ASN A 175 -28.21 -2.39 -11.94
CA ASN A 175 -28.80 -3.66 -11.51
C ASN A 175 -28.42 -4.84 -12.43
N TRP A 176 -28.08 -4.57 -13.69
CA TRP A 176 -27.65 -5.60 -14.64
C TRP A 176 -26.18 -6.00 -14.45
N THR A 177 -25.35 -5.14 -13.85
CA THR A 177 -23.95 -5.46 -13.56
C THR A 177 -23.84 -6.25 -12.25
N ASP A 178 -23.29 -7.46 -12.33
CA ASP A 178 -23.01 -8.29 -11.15
C ASP A 178 -21.87 -7.72 -10.27
N LYS A 179 -21.10 -6.77 -10.81
CA LYS A 179 -19.94 -6.19 -10.14
C LYS A 179 -20.25 -4.78 -9.66
N PRO A 180 -20.00 -4.46 -8.38
CA PRO A 180 -20.17 -3.12 -7.85
C PRO A 180 -19.31 -2.09 -8.59
N ILE A 181 -19.90 -0.94 -8.90
CA ILE A 181 -19.24 0.21 -9.52
C ILE A 181 -19.29 1.39 -8.55
N ARG A 182 -18.17 2.09 -8.38
CA ARG A 182 -18.05 3.28 -7.52
C ARG A 182 -17.17 4.35 -8.13
N GLN A 183 -17.29 5.59 -7.66
CA GLN A 183 -16.46 6.72 -8.11
C GLN A 183 -15.50 7.18 -7.01
N ASP A 184 -14.21 7.29 -7.32
CA ASP A 184 -13.19 7.80 -6.41
C ASP A 184 -13.37 9.29 -6.13
N THR A 185 -13.44 9.66 -4.85
CA THR A 185 -13.75 11.02 -4.42
C THR A 185 -12.71 12.06 -4.79
N ASN A 186 -11.45 11.65 -4.97
CA ASN A 186 -10.33 12.57 -5.20
C ASN A 186 -10.07 12.78 -6.69
N THR A 187 -10.23 11.72 -7.49
CA THR A 187 -9.87 11.72 -8.91
C THR A 187 -11.07 11.79 -9.85
N GLY A 188 -12.30 11.53 -9.35
CA GLY A 188 -13.51 11.43 -10.17
C GLY A 188 -13.52 10.20 -11.09
N LYS A 189 -12.52 9.33 -11.00
CA LYS A 189 -12.42 8.10 -11.80
C LYS A 189 -13.41 7.07 -11.28
N VAL A 190 -14.01 6.33 -12.21
CA VAL A 190 -14.91 5.21 -11.91
C VAL A 190 -14.10 3.93 -11.78
N TYR A 191 -14.49 3.09 -10.83
CA TYR A 191 -13.88 1.80 -10.55
C TYR A 191 -14.94 0.71 -10.48
N GLU A 192 -14.56 -0.51 -10.84
CA GLU A 192 -15.36 -1.72 -10.66
C GLU A 192 -14.64 -2.69 -9.73
N TYR A 193 -15.38 -3.34 -8.83
CA TYR A 193 -14.81 -4.40 -8.00
C TYR A 193 -14.72 -5.71 -8.77
N ASN A 194 -13.51 -6.26 -8.93
CA ASN A 194 -13.28 -7.48 -9.71
C ASN A 194 -13.34 -8.79 -8.90
N GLY A 195 -13.63 -8.71 -7.60
CA GLY A 195 -13.59 -9.82 -6.66
C GLY A 195 -12.38 -9.77 -5.71
N LEU A 196 -11.31 -9.06 -6.08
CA LEU A 196 -10.08 -8.92 -5.29
C LEU A 196 -9.79 -7.47 -4.92
N TYR A 197 -9.97 -6.54 -5.87
CA TYR A 197 -9.71 -5.12 -5.72
C TYR A 197 -10.59 -4.26 -6.66
N TRP A 198 -10.59 -2.95 -6.43
CA TRP A 198 -11.24 -1.94 -7.25
C TRP A 198 -10.36 -1.57 -8.43
N GLU A 199 -10.71 -2.04 -9.61
CA GLU A 199 -9.99 -1.80 -10.86
C GLU A 199 -10.55 -0.55 -11.56
N THR A 200 -9.67 0.27 -12.14
CA THR A 200 -10.11 1.47 -12.87
C THR A 200 -10.92 1.06 -14.08
N LEU A 201 -12.13 1.61 -14.19
CA LEU A 201 -13.00 1.42 -15.34
C LEU A 201 -12.90 2.64 -16.25
N SER A 202 -12.09 2.54 -17.31
CA SER A 202 -11.88 3.66 -18.24
C SER A 202 -13.17 4.06 -18.96
N GLU A 203 -13.27 5.31 -19.43
CA GLU A 203 -14.46 5.81 -20.13
C GLU A 203 -14.87 4.89 -21.31
N ARG A 204 -13.89 4.34 -22.04
CA ARG A 204 -14.16 3.41 -23.14
C ARG A 204 -14.71 2.07 -22.67
N GLU A 205 -14.25 1.57 -21.53
CA GLU A 205 -14.76 0.32 -20.95
C GLU A 205 -16.16 0.50 -20.38
N GLN A 206 -16.45 1.64 -19.76
CA GLN A 206 -17.80 2.02 -19.34
C GLN A 206 -18.76 2.02 -20.54
N GLN A 207 -18.41 2.74 -21.62
CA GLN A 207 -19.20 2.78 -22.85
C GLN A 207 -19.40 1.38 -23.47
N ARG A 208 -18.35 0.53 -23.43
CA ARG A 208 -18.44 -0.85 -23.91
C ARG A 208 -19.42 -1.69 -23.08
N LYS A 209 -19.42 -1.56 -21.75
CA LYS A 209 -20.36 -2.27 -20.87
C LYS A 209 -21.80 -1.82 -21.09
N ILE A 210 -22.04 -0.51 -21.17
CA ILE A 210 -23.37 0.03 -21.49
C ILE A 210 -23.85 -0.46 -22.86
N MET A 211 -22.96 -0.56 -23.85
CA MET A 211 -23.28 -1.12 -25.16
C MET A 211 -23.65 -2.61 -25.08
N LEU A 212 -22.97 -3.40 -24.23
CA LEU A 212 -23.30 -4.80 -24.01
C LEU A 212 -24.65 -4.96 -23.29
N PHE A 213 -24.93 -4.12 -22.30
CA PHE A 213 -26.24 -4.00 -21.65
C PHE A 213 -27.35 -3.73 -22.67
N TYR A 214 -27.20 -2.70 -23.51
CA TYR A 214 -28.17 -2.42 -24.57
C TYR A 214 -28.40 -3.59 -25.52
N LYS A 215 -27.32 -4.29 -25.92
CA LYS A 215 -27.45 -5.49 -26.77
C LYS A 215 -28.20 -6.62 -26.07
N ALA A 216 -27.98 -6.82 -24.77
CA ALA A 216 -28.68 -7.83 -23.97
C ALA A 216 -30.20 -7.54 -23.93
N HIS A 217 -30.57 -6.26 -23.87
CA HIS A 217 -31.95 -5.79 -23.94
C HIS A 217 -32.46 -5.55 -25.38
N LYS A 218 -31.78 -6.11 -26.39
CA LYS A 218 -32.13 -5.99 -27.82
C LYS A 218 -32.21 -4.56 -28.36
N PHE A 219 -31.68 -3.57 -27.65
CA PHE A 219 -31.59 -2.18 -28.10
C PHE A 219 -30.36 -1.97 -28.99
N ARG A 220 -30.58 -1.51 -30.22
CA ARG A 220 -29.53 -1.28 -31.24
C ARG A 220 -29.42 0.18 -31.69
N LYS A 221 -30.30 1.08 -31.23
CA LYS A 221 -30.39 2.49 -31.67
C LYS A 221 -29.54 3.42 -30.79
N TYR A 222 -28.35 2.99 -30.39
CA TYR A 222 -27.41 3.79 -29.60
C TYR A 222 -26.35 4.45 -30.49
N THR A 223 -25.79 5.57 -30.02
CA THR A 223 -24.69 6.29 -30.65
C THR A 223 -23.53 6.43 -29.67
N ALA A 224 -22.32 6.76 -30.14
CA ALA A 224 -21.20 7.05 -29.25
C ALA A 224 -21.53 8.18 -28.25
N ARG A 225 -22.27 9.21 -28.70
CA ARG A 225 -22.72 10.32 -27.83
C ARG A 225 -23.68 9.84 -26.75
N SER A 226 -24.64 8.98 -27.08
CA SER A 226 -25.59 8.46 -26.08
C SER A 226 -24.93 7.49 -25.10
N LEU A 227 -23.97 6.68 -25.54
CA LEU A 227 -23.18 5.82 -24.65
C LEU A 227 -22.35 6.65 -23.66
N LYS A 228 -21.70 7.71 -24.14
CA LYS A 228 -20.96 8.64 -23.28
C LYS A 228 -21.88 9.32 -22.27
N ALA A 229 -23.04 9.82 -22.69
CA ALA A 229 -23.99 10.48 -21.79
C ALA A 229 -24.46 9.56 -20.64
N ILE A 230 -24.71 8.27 -20.92
CA ILE A 230 -25.04 7.31 -19.86
C ILE A 230 -23.83 7.01 -18.98
N ALA A 231 -22.62 6.88 -19.54
CA ALA A 231 -21.41 6.67 -18.74
C ALA A 231 -21.15 7.84 -17.78
N ASP A 232 -21.32 9.08 -18.26
CA ASP A 232 -21.21 10.29 -17.46
C ASP A 232 -22.26 10.31 -16.33
N LEU A 233 -23.51 9.86 -16.61
CA LEU A 233 -24.57 9.79 -15.60
C LEU A 233 -24.32 8.67 -14.57
N VAL A 234 -23.86 7.49 -15.01
CA VAL A 234 -23.40 6.41 -14.11
C VAL A 234 -22.34 6.95 -13.14
N ALA A 235 -21.34 7.68 -13.64
CA ALA A 235 -20.29 8.23 -12.80
C ALA A 235 -20.80 9.20 -11.73
N VAL A 236 -21.95 9.85 -11.96
CA VAL A 236 -22.59 10.78 -11.01
C VAL A 236 -23.45 10.04 -9.98
N GLU A 237 -24.15 8.98 -10.39
CA GLU A 237 -25.12 8.27 -9.53
C GLU A 237 -24.48 7.20 -8.63
N VAL A 238 -23.36 6.60 -9.03
CA VAL A 238 -22.72 5.53 -8.25
C VAL A 238 -22.19 6.03 -6.90
N GLU A 239 -22.14 5.11 -5.93
CA GLU A 239 -21.58 5.40 -4.61
C GLU A 239 -20.13 5.87 -4.68
N LYS A 240 -19.76 6.68 -3.69
CA LYS A 240 -18.38 7.16 -3.54
C LYS A 240 -17.49 6.03 -3.05
N LEU A 241 -16.38 5.82 -3.74
CA LEU A 241 -15.31 4.95 -3.33
C LEU A 241 -14.39 5.70 -2.36
N PRO A 242 -14.25 5.25 -1.09
CA PRO A 242 -13.33 5.87 -0.15
C PRO A 242 -11.88 5.79 -0.64
N THR A 243 -11.03 6.67 -0.12
CA THR A 243 -9.57 6.58 -0.30
C THR A 243 -9.08 5.21 0.15
N ALA A 244 -8.22 4.58 -0.64
CA ALA A 244 -7.62 3.30 -0.26
C ALA A 244 -6.89 3.44 1.07
N SER A 245 -7.12 2.49 1.99
CA SER A 245 -6.40 2.48 3.26
C SER A 245 -4.94 2.09 3.00
N PRO A 246 -3.97 2.91 3.41
CA PRO A 246 -2.56 2.57 3.27
C PRO A 246 -2.14 1.50 4.26
N ASP A 247 -3.04 0.95 5.09
CA ASP A 247 -2.73 -0.07 6.11
C ASP A 247 -2.81 -1.50 5.57
N PHE A 248 -3.29 -1.69 4.34
CA PHE A 248 -3.43 -3.01 3.74
C PHE A 248 -2.46 -3.23 2.56
N ILE A 249 -2.01 -4.47 2.42
CA ILE A 249 -1.33 -4.98 1.23
C ILE A 249 -2.18 -6.12 0.68
N GLY A 250 -2.64 -5.99 -0.56
CA GLY A 250 -3.33 -7.07 -1.27
C GLY A 250 -2.34 -8.03 -1.92
N PHE A 251 -2.60 -9.33 -1.82
CA PHE A 251 -1.91 -10.41 -2.54
C PHE A 251 -2.93 -11.20 -3.37
N GLN A 252 -2.49 -12.17 -4.18
CA GLN A 252 -3.44 -13.01 -4.94
C GLN A 252 -4.31 -13.90 -4.04
N ASN A 253 -3.81 -14.28 -2.87
CA ASN A 253 -4.45 -15.21 -1.93
C ASN A 253 -5.04 -14.56 -0.67
N GLY A 254 -5.06 -13.23 -0.57
CA GLY A 254 -5.60 -12.53 0.60
C GLY A 254 -4.99 -11.15 0.84
N VAL A 255 -5.22 -10.59 2.02
CA VAL A 255 -4.87 -9.22 2.38
C VAL A 255 -4.10 -9.22 3.71
N LEU A 256 -2.93 -8.60 3.74
CA LEU A 256 -2.14 -8.42 4.96
C LEU A 256 -2.46 -7.05 5.57
N ASN A 257 -2.89 -7.05 6.84
CA ASN A 257 -3.02 -5.84 7.64
C ASN A 257 -1.64 -5.48 8.24
N LYS A 258 -1.05 -4.36 7.80
CA LYS A 258 0.28 -3.91 8.24
C LYS A 258 0.34 -3.46 9.69
N LYS A 259 -0.80 -3.13 10.31
CA LYS A 259 -0.87 -2.70 11.72
C LYS A 259 -0.92 -3.89 12.67
N THR A 260 -1.65 -4.93 12.31
CA THR A 260 -1.86 -6.11 13.20
C THR A 260 -0.98 -7.30 12.82
N GLY A 261 -0.48 -7.36 11.58
CA GLY A 261 0.24 -8.52 11.04
C GLY A 261 -0.68 -9.67 10.61
N GLU A 262 -2.00 -9.49 10.72
CA GLU A 262 -2.99 -10.51 10.37
C GLU A 262 -3.17 -10.63 8.86
N PHE A 263 -3.31 -11.88 8.40
CA PHE A 263 -3.63 -12.20 7.01
C PHE A 263 -5.11 -12.57 6.90
N LEU A 264 -5.85 -11.80 6.11
CA LEU A 264 -7.30 -11.83 6.00
C LEU A 264 -7.72 -12.27 4.58
N PRO A 265 -8.92 -12.85 4.40
CA PRO A 265 -9.48 -13.05 3.07
C PRO A 265 -9.76 -11.70 2.37
N HIS A 266 -9.92 -11.72 1.04
CA HIS A 266 -10.36 -10.54 0.32
C HIS A 266 -11.74 -10.09 0.78
N HIS A 267 -11.90 -8.77 0.88
CA HIS A 267 -13.18 -8.14 1.21
C HIS A 267 -13.27 -6.81 0.47
N ILE A 268 -14.48 -6.50 -0.04
CA ILE A 268 -14.73 -5.29 -0.83
C ILE A 268 -14.42 -4.00 -0.06
N GLU A 269 -14.59 -4.04 1.27
CA GLU A 269 -14.35 -2.92 2.18
C GLU A 269 -12.88 -2.71 2.55
N HIS A 270 -11.96 -3.57 2.08
CA HIS A 270 -10.53 -3.24 2.15
C HIS A 270 -10.16 -2.12 1.17
N TYR A 271 -11.04 -1.81 0.21
CA TYR A 271 -10.89 -0.72 -0.77
C TYR A 271 -9.55 -0.74 -1.54
N LEU A 272 -8.97 -1.93 -1.72
CA LEU A 272 -7.72 -2.11 -2.47
C LEU A 272 -7.89 -1.60 -3.91
N ARG A 273 -6.85 -0.96 -4.46
CA ARG A 273 -6.82 -0.55 -5.88
C ARG A 273 -5.99 -1.49 -6.75
N SER A 274 -5.21 -2.36 -6.12
CA SER A 274 -4.48 -3.43 -6.77
C SER A 274 -4.07 -4.48 -5.74
N VAL A 275 -3.59 -5.60 -6.23
CA VAL A 275 -2.98 -6.68 -5.45
C VAL A 275 -1.60 -6.98 -6.05
N GLU A 276 -0.69 -7.48 -5.24
CA GLU A 276 0.58 -8.01 -5.72
C GLU A 276 0.38 -9.21 -6.63
N SER A 277 1.30 -9.42 -7.57
CA SER A 277 1.21 -10.51 -8.57
C SER A 277 1.67 -11.87 -8.05
N PHE A 278 1.75 -12.05 -6.72
CA PHE A 278 2.23 -13.26 -6.07
C PHE A 278 1.45 -13.51 -4.76
N ASP A 279 1.52 -14.76 -4.27
CA ASP A 279 0.88 -15.17 -3.03
C ASP A 279 1.72 -14.80 -1.80
N CYS A 280 1.05 -14.39 -0.73
CA CYS A 280 1.68 -14.24 0.58
C CYS A 280 1.84 -15.62 1.25
N ASN A 281 3.08 -16.02 1.54
CA ASN A 281 3.36 -17.25 2.26
C ASN A 281 3.27 -17.04 3.78
N ILE A 282 2.09 -17.29 4.35
CA ILE A 282 1.82 -17.15 5.80
C ILE A 282 2.58 -18.16 6.68
N GLN A 283 3.14 -19.23 6.10
CA GLN A 283 3.96 -20.20 6.83
C GLN A 283 5.41 -19.72 6.99
N SER A 284 5.81 -18.71 6.21
CA SER A 284 7.16 -18.13 6.23
C SER A 284 7.33 -17.19 7.43
N LYS A 285 7.46 -17.76 8.63
CA LYS A 285 7.70 -16.97 9.87
C LYS A 285 9.16 -16.60 10.07
N ASN A 286 10.08 -17.44 9.58
CA ASN A 286 11.50 -17.16 9.58
C ASN A 286 11.86 -16.29 8.38
N THR A 287 12.90 -15.45 8.52
CA THR A 287 13.31 -14.51 7.48
C THR A 287 14.81 -14.60 7.21
N PRO A 288 15.36 -15.80 6.89
CA PRO A 288 16.81 -16.00 6.78
C PRO A 288 17.45 -15.09 5.72
N HIS A 289 16.81 -14.85 4.59
CA HIS A 289 17.37 -13.98 3.56
C HIS A 289 17.36 -12.51 3.98
N PHE A 290 16.26 -12.05 4.58
CA PHE A 290 16.22 -10.72 5.19
C PHE A 290 17.29 -10.55 6.26
N ASP A 291 17.47 -11.54 7.14
CA ASP A 291 18.46 -11.51 8.23
C ASP A 291 19.90 -11.50 7.68
N ASP A 292 20.19 -12.36 6.69
CA ASP A 292 21.49 -12.39 6.00
C ASP A 292 21.82 -11.02 5.37
N TRP A 293 20.83 -10.39 4.73
CA TRP A 293 21.00 -9.05 4.16
C TRP A 293 21.22 -8.00 5.25
N LEU A 294 20.42 -8.04 6.31
CA LEU A 294 20.49 -7.10 7.42
C LEU A 294 21.86 -7.16 8.10
N ASP A 295 22.36 -8.35 8.40
CA ASP A 295 23.68 -8.56 9.01
C ASP A 295 24.80 -8.07 8.08
N PHE A 296 24.67 -8.32 6.76
CA PHE A 296 25.62 -7.82 5.77
C PHE A 296 25.69 -6.29 5.73
N VAL A 297 24.54 -5.59 5.66
CA VAL A 297 24.51 -4.12 5.53
C VAL A 297 24.78 -3.39 6.86
N SER A 298 24.48 -4.03 7.98
CA SER A 298 24.76 -3.49 9.31
C SER A 298 26.25 -3.49 9.61
N ASN A 299 27.03 -4.41 9.02
CA ASN A 299 28.48 -4.48 9.14
C ASN A 299 28.95 -4.43 10.61
N GLU A 300 28.37 -5.30 11.45
CA GLU A 300 28.62 -5.41 12.90
C GLU A 300 28.22 -4.18 13.73
N SER A 301 27.66 -3.13 13.13
CA SER A 301 27.08 -1.98 13.85
C SER A 301 25.65 -2.30 14.30
N GLU A 302 25.49 -2.50 15.62
CA GLU A 302 24.18 -2.73 16.23
C GLU A 302 23.29 -1.47 16.13
N SER A 303 23.85 -0.27 16.28
CA SER A 303 23.13 1.00 16.09
C SER A 303 22.55 1.11 14.69
N ARG A 304 23.33 0.75 13.66
CA ARG A 304 22.89 0.72 12.27
C ARG A 304 21.82 -0.33 12.01
N LYS A 305 22.00 -1.54 12.56
CA LYS A 305 21.01 -2.63 12.49
C LYS A 305 19.66 -2.19 13.04
N GLN A 306 19.66 -1.61 14.24
CA GLN A 306 18.46 -1.10 14.89
C GLN A 306 17.84 0.07 14.11
N ALA A 307 18.64 0.98 13.56
CA ALA A 307 18.13 2.08 12.73
C ALA A 307 17.47 1.60 11.43
N ILE A 308 18.03 0.56 10.78
CA ILE A 308 17.42 -0.06 9.59
C ILE A 308 16.07 -0.69 9.96
N LEU A 309 16.01 -1.48 11.04
CA LEU A 309 14.78 -2.11 11.53
C LEU A 309 13.71 -1.07 11.90
N ALA A 310 14.08 -0.05 12.67
CA ALA A 310 13.18 1.04 13.06
C ALA A 310 12.71 1.86 11.85
N GLY A 311 13.58 2.07 10.85
CA GLY A 311 13.24 2.73 9.60
C GLY A 311 12.25 1.92 8.75
N LEU A 312 12.42 0.60 8.67
CA LEU A 312 11.45 -0.28 8.01
C LEU A 312 10.12 -0.31 8.76
N TYR A 313 10.12 -0.29 10.09
CA TYR A 313 8.91 -0.19 10.89
C TYR A 313 8.17 1.14 10.65
N MET A 314 8.90 2.26 10.57
CA MET A 314 8.36 3.59 10.23
C MET A 314 7.61 3.56 8.89
N VAL A 315 8.20 2.90 7.88
CA VAL A 315 7.58 2.69 6.56
C VAL A 315 6.37 1.77 6.65
N LEU A 316 6.51 0.60 7.27
CA LEU A 316 5.47 -0.41 7.41
C LEU A 316 4.17 0.17 8.01
N THR A 317 4.33 0.91 9.11
CA THR A 317 3.21 1.45 9.91
C THR A 317 2.83 2.89 9.53
N ASN A 318 3.31 3.39 8.39
CA ASN A 318 2.97 4.69 7.80
C ASN A 318 3.24 5.91 8.72
N ARG A 319 4.34 5.91 9.48
CA ARG A 319 4.66 6.89 10.54
C ARG A 319 5.20 8.24 10.02
N HIS A 320 4.46 8.84 9.10
CA HIS A 320 4.77 10.14 8.51
C HIS A 320 4.74 11.29 9.54
N GLU A 321 3.93 11.16 10.60
CA GLU A 321 3.76 12.15 11.67
C GLU A 321 5.02 12.38 12.51
N TRP A 322 6.00 11.48 12.44
CA TRP A 322 7.30 11.67 13.09
C TRP A 322 8.12 12.79 12.45
N GLY A 323 7.77 13.17 11.22
CA GLY A 323 8.48 14.19 10.44
C GLY A 323 9.92 13.80 10.13
N LEU A 324 10.20 12.50 10.04
CA LEU A 324 11.49 11.93 9.66
C LEU A 324 11.44 11.37 8.24
N PHE A 325 12.59 11.33 7.57
CA PHE A 325 12.81 10.59 6.32
C PHE A 325 14.14 9.84 6.37
N LEU A 326 14.20 8.77 5.59
CA LEU A 326 15.37 7.89 5.50
C LEU A 326 16.24 8.29 4.32
N GLU A 327 17.55 8.28 4.52
CA GLU A 327 18.55 8.40 3.46
C GLU A 327 19.52 7.24 3.53
N ALA A 328 19.50 6.39 2.50
CA ALA A 328 20.47 5.34 2.30
C ALA A 328 21.58 5.86 1.37
N THR A 329 22.79 6.00 1.88
CA THR A 329 23.95 6.54 1.14
C THR A 329 25.15 5.61 1.21
N GLY A 330 26.02 5.60 0.19
CA GLY A 330 27.25 4.79 0.21
C GLY A 330 27.61 4.21 -1.16
N VAL A 331 28.46 3.18 -1.20
CA VAL A 331 29.04 2.69 -2.47
C VAL A 331 28.08 1.83 -3.29
N ALA A 332 28.29 1.78 -4.61
CA ALA A 332 27.49 0.96 -5.51
C ALA A 332 27.60 -0.54 -5.14
N GLY A 333 26.47 -1.25 -5.16
CA GLY A 333 26.42 -2.67 -4.79
C GLY A 333 26.51 -2.94 -3.28
N ALA A 334 26.27 -1.94 -2.42
CA ALA A 334 26.28 -2.13 -0.97
C ALA A 334 24.94 -2.55 -0.35
N GLY A 335 23.95 -2.95 -1.15
CA GLY A 335 22.64 -3.39 -0.64
C GLY A 335 21.58 -2.28 -0.46
N LYS A 336 21.89 -1.03 -0.85
CA LYS A 336 20.92 0.09 -0.80
C LYS A 336 19.66 -0.14 -1.64
N SER A 337 19.80 -0.65 -2.86
CA SER A 337 18.64 -0.94 -3.73
C SER A 337 17.76 -2.03 -3.13
N VAL A 338 18.37 -3.01 -2.44
CA VAL A 338 17.64 -4.05 -1.69
C VAL A 338 16.86 -3.42 -0.53
N PHE A 339 17.44 -2.45 0.18
CA PHE A 339 16.74 -1.72 1.25
C PHE A 339 15.44 -1.06 0.77
N SER A 340 15.51 -0.29 -0.32
CA SER A 340 14.31 0.35 -0.89
C SER A 340 13.29 -0.64 -1.43
N GLN A 341 13.75 -1.79 -1.94
CA GLN A 341 12.84 -2.82 -2.44
C GLN A 341 12.15 -3.54 -1.29
N ILE A 342 12.84 -3.82 -0.18
CA ILE A 342 12.21 -4.33 1.05
C ILE A 342 11.16 -3.34 1.56
N ALA A 343 11.50 -2.04 1.64
CA ALA A 343 10.56 -1.00 2.03
C ALA A 343 9.32 -0.97 1.13
N SER A 344 9.49 -1.09 -0.19
CA SER A 344 8.36 -1.19 -1.13
C SER A 344 7.54 -2.46 -0.96
N ILE A 345 8.18 -3.61 -0.68
CA ILE A 345 7.49 -4.91 -0.49
C ILE A 345 6.63 -4.87 0.77
N ILE A 346 7.17 -4.42 1.90
CA ILE A 346 6.43 -4.34 3.17
C ILE A 346 5.41 -3.21 3.20
N ASN A 347 5.50 -2.24 2.28
CA ASN A 347 4.50 -1.19 2.14
C ASN A 347 3.40 -1.55 1.13
N GLY A 348 3.71 -2.39 0.14
CA GLY A 348 2.89 -2.68 -1.03
C GLY A 348 3.18 -1.71 -2.18
N LYS A 349 3.18 -2.24 -3.42
CA LYS A 349 3.46 -1.45 -4.63
C LYS A 349 2.45 -0.33 -4.84
N GLU A 350 1.18 -0.56 -4.55
CA GLU A 350 0.13 0.47 -4.67
C GLU A 350 0.33 1.63 -3.70
N ASN A 351 0.84 1.36 -2.50
CA ASN A 351 1.04 2.39 -1.49
C ASN A 351 2.36 3.16 -1.70
N THR A 352 3.16 2.75 -2.69
CA THR A 352 4.51 3.25 -2.95
C THR A 352 4.55 4.07 -4.25
N SER A 353 5.19 5.23 -4.19
CA SER A 353 5.50 6.05 -5.37
C SER A 353 7.00 6.26 -5.51
N TYR A 354 7.45 6.44 -6.75
CA TYR A 354 8.84 6.70 -7.08
C TYR A 354 8.97 8.12 -7.63
N ILE A 355 9.69 8.99 -6.91
CA ILE A 355 9.84 10.40 -7.26
C ILE A 355 11.24 10.88 -6.88
N SER A 356 11.92 11.60 -7.76
CA SER A 356 13.19 12.26 -7.41
C SER A 356 12.97 13.60 -6.69
N LEU A 357 13.99 14.12 -6.00
CA LEU A 357 13.90 15.45 -5.36
C LEU A 357 13.61 16.58 -6.36
N HIS A 358 14.13 16.49 -7.59
CA HIS A 358 13.81 17.47 -8.65
C HIS A 358 12.37 17.38 -9.13
N GLU A 359 11.83 16.17 -9.24
CA GLU A 359 10.42 15.98 -9.59
C GLU A 359 9.48 16.37 -8.43
N LEU A 360 9.95 16.30 -7.19
CA LEU A 360 9.18 16.74 -6.03
C LEU A 360 8.90 18.25 -6.06
N GLU A 361 9.77 19.06 -6.67
CA GLU A 361 9.58 20.51 -6.83
C GLU A 361 8.49 20.85 -7.87
N ASP A 362 8.28 19.99 -8.87
CA ASP A 362 7.25 20.17 -9.90
C ASP A 362 5.86 19.77 -9.36
N ASP A 363 4.92 20.72 -9.35
CA ASP A 363 3.56 20.54 -8.82
C ASP A 363 2.72 19.48 -9.55
N ARG A 364 3.01 19.22 -10.83
CA ARG A 364 2.36 18.17 -11.63
C ARG A 364 2.93 16.80 -11.31
N LYS A 365 4.24 16.72 -11.14
CA LYS A 365 4.93 15.49 -10.78
C LYS A 365 4.59 15.09 -9.36
N ARG A 366 4.63 16.02 -8.40
CA ARG A 366 4.27 15.82 -6.99
C ARG A 366 2.85 15.26 -6.81
N ALA A 367 1.92 15.50 -7.74
CA ALA A 367 0.58 14.91 -7.72
C ALA A 367 0.58 13.36 -7.71
N MET A 368 1.68 12.71 -8.12
CA MET A 368 1.83 11.24 -8.04
C MET A 368 1.84 10.70 -6.60
N LEU A 369 2.06 11.56 -5.61
CA LEU A 369 2.09 11.21 -4.18
C LEU A 369 0.70 11.18 -3.54
N ILE A 370 -0.35 11.59 -4.25
CA ILE A 370 -1.72 11.58 -3.71
C ILE A 370 -2.11 10.14 -3.36
N GLY A 371 -2.49 9.94 -2.10
CA GLY A 371 -2.92 8.62 -1.58
C GLY A 371 -1.77 7.63 -1.35
N LYS A 372 -0.50 8.05 -1.42
CA LYS A 372 0.66 7.18 -1.22
C LYS A 372 1.23 7.35 0.19
N SER A 373 1.66 6.24 0.80
CA SER A 373 2.25 6.22 2.14
C SER A 373 3.77 6.08 2.14
N LEU A 374 4.37 5.74 1.00
CA LEU A 374 5.82 5.70 0.81
C LEU A 374 6.21 6.40 -0.48
N ALA A 375 7.21 7.27 -0.41
CA ALA A 375 7.84 7.92 -1.54
C ALA A 375 9.32 7.55 -1.57
N ILE A 376 9.75 6.84 -2.62
CA ILE A 376 11.13 6.43 -2.81
C ILE A 376 11.77 7.31 -3.89
N SER A 377 12.96 7.84 -3.63
CA SER A 377 13.84 8.39 -4.66
C SER A 377 14.92 7.36 -4.98
N PRO A 378 14.68 6.43 -5.93
CA PRO A 378 15.66 5.42 -6.29
C PRO A 378 16.80 6.07 -7.06
N ASP A 379 18.05 5.71 -6.71
CA ASP A 379 19.25 6.23 -7.37
C ASP A 379 19.23 7.76 -7.56
N GLN A 380 18.84 8.47 -6.49
CA GLN A 380 18.74 9.92 -6.43
C GLN A 380 20.06 10.54 -6.89
N LYS A 381 19.97 11.25 -8.02
CA LYS A 381 21.07 12.01 -8.61
C LYS A 381 21.58 13.06 -7.62
N PRO A 382 22.84 13.52 -7.75
CA PRO A 382 23.34 14.65 -6.99
C PRO A 382 22.32 15.78 -6.98
N TYR A 383 22.02 16.28 -5.79
CA TYR A 383 20.97 17.26 -5.60
C TYR A 383 21.53 18.46 -4.83
N LYS A 384 21.24 19.66 -5.36
CA LYS A 384 21.49 20.95 -4.73
C LYS A 384 20.29 21.85 -4.99
N GLY A 385 19.43 22.01 -3.99
CA GLY A 385 18.20 22.77 -4.13
C GLY A 385 17.50 23.02 -2.80
N SER A 386 16.29 23.56 -2.89
CA SER A 386 15.49 23.87 -1.71
C SER A 386 14.97 22.61 -1.03
N ALA A 387 14.86 22.64 0.29
CA ALA A 387 14.22 21.56 1.04
C ALA A 387 12.74 21.85 1.33
N ASP A 388 12.16 22.91 0.76
CA ASP A 388 10.89 23.47 1.23
C ASP A 388 9.72 22.51 1.02
N GLU A 389 9.57 21.91 -0.16
CA GLU A 389 8.50 20.94 -0.45
C GLU A 389 8.64 19.69 0.41
N LEU A 390 9.86 19.16 0.54
CA LEU A 390 10.14 18.00 1.40
C LEU A 390 9.84 18.33 2.87
N LYS A 391 10.21 19.53 3.35
CA LYS A 391 9.93 20.02 4.72
C LYS A 391 8.45 20.23 4.97
N ALA A 392 7.72 20.77 4.00
CA ALA A 392 6.28 20.99 4.09
C ALA A 392 5.56 19.65 4.22
N ILE A 393 5.85 18.70 3.31
CA ILE A 393 5.21 17.38 3.31
C ILE A 393 5.56 16.59 4.58
N THR A 394 6.85 16.46 4.91
CA THR A 394 7.27 15.79 6.16
C THR A 394 6.83 16.54 7.42
N GLY A 395 6.50 17.83 7.32
CA GLY A 395 5.93 18.61 8.41
C GLY A 395 4.41 18.47 8.58
N GLY A 396 3.72 17.84 7.63
CA GLY A 396 2.25 17.74 7.62
C GLY A 396 1.54 19.01 7.09
N ASP A 397 2.27 19.89 6.41
CA ASP A 397 1.75 21.09 5.77
C ASP A 397 1.08 20.75 4.42
N SER A 398 0.09 21.56 4.04
CA SER A 398 -0.52 21.44 2.72
C SER A 398 0.42 21.96 1.64
N VAL A 399 0.50 21.25 0.52
CA VAL A 399 1.25 21.66 -0.66
C VAL A 399 0.35 21.76 -1.88
N THR A 400 0.70 22.63 -2.81
CA THR A 400 -0.02 22.74 -4.09
C THR A 400 0.32 21.55 -4.98
N VAL A 401 -0.70 20.97 -5.60
CA VAL A 401 -0.54 19.95 -6.66
C VAL A 401 -1.36 20.35 -7.88
N LYS A 402 -0.97 19.83 -9.04
CA LYS A 402 -1.67 20.08 -10.30
C LYS A 402 -1.94 18.79 -11.06
N LEU A 403 -3.20 18.42 -11.18
CA LEU A 403 -3.64 17.34 -12.07
C LEU A 403 -3.82 17.86 -13.50
N VAL A 404 -3.68 16.98 -14.48
CA VAL A 404 -3.89 17.36 -15.89
C VAL A 404 -5.37 17.69 -16.10
N TYR A 405 -5.66 18.82 -16.73
CA TYR A 405 -7.03 19.32 -16.99
C TYR A 405 -7.84 19.68 -15.73
N VAL A 406 -7.18 19.84 -14.58
CA VAL A 406 -7.79 20.33 -13.33
C VAL A 406 -6.99 21.54 -12.86
N ASP A 407 -7.67 22.50 -12.22
CA ASP A 407 -7.01 23.61 -11.56
C ASP A 407 -6.09 23.12 -10.45
N ASN A 408 -5.11 23.95 -10.09
CA ASN A 408 -4.24 23.63 -8.97
C ASN A 408 -5.02 23.76 -7.65
N PHE A 409 -4.70 22.88 -6.70
CA PHE A 409 -5.32 22.90 -5.38
C PHE A 409 -4.31 22.49 -4.31
N ALA A 410 -4.58 22.89 -3.06
CA ALA A 410 -3.75 22.54 -1.92
C ALA A 410 -4.24 21.22 -1.29
N ILE A 411 -3.31 20.31 -0.99
CA ILE A 411 -3.60 19.01 -0.36
C ILE A 411 -2.49 18.64 0.63
N LYS A 412 -2.84 17.87 1.66
CA LYS A 412 -1.85 17.21 2.53
C LYS A 412 -1.39 15.89 1.91
N LEU A 413 -0.09 15.74 1.73
CA LEU A 413 0.53 14.50 1.31
C LEU A 413 1.18 13.87 2.54
N ASN A 414 0.95 12.58 2.76
CA ASN A 414 1.40 11.88 3.97
C ASN A 414 2.37 10.70 3.72
N PRO A 415 3.28 10.72 2.73
CA PRO A 415 4.24 9.63 2.56
C PRO A 415 5.41 9.75 3.54
N VAL A 416 5.91 8.60 3.99
CA VAL A 416 7.28 8.47 4.47
C VAL A 416 8.23 8.57 3.27
N PHE A 417 9.29 9.37 3.36
CA PHE A 417 10.29 9.47 2.29
C PHE A 417 11.49 8.55 2.55
N MET A 418 11.97 7.89 1.49
CA MET A 418 13.23 7.15 1.46
C MET A 418 14.06 7.58 0.26
N LEU A 419 15.21 8.20 0.50
CA LEU A 419 16.13 8.66 -0.52
C LEU A 419 17.28 7.67 -0.63
N VAL A 420 17.49 7.10 -1.81
CA VAL A 420 18.60 6.17 -2.06
C VAL A 420 19.59 6.84 -2.99
N THR A 421 20.84 7.03 -2.56
CA THR A 421 21.83 7.76 -3.36
C THR A 421 23.24 7.21 -3.19
N ASN A 422 24.10 7.44 -4.19
CA ASN A 422 25.54 7.23 -4.08
C ASN A 422 26.30 8.53 -3.76
N TYR A 423 25.58 9.65 -3.67
CA TYR A 423 26.13 10.99 -3.55
C TYR A 423 25.54 11.71 -2.32
N PRO A 424 26.29 12.60 -1.68
CA PRO A 424 25.72 13.41 -0.61
C PRO A 424 24.64 14.35 -1.15
N LEU A 425 23.48 14.37 -0.49
CA LEU A 425 22.42 15.33 -0.80
C LEU A 425 22.68 16.67 -0.10
N LEU A 426 22.76 17.74 -0.90
CA LEU A 426 22.99 19.11 -0.44
C LEU A 426 21.70 19.91 -0.49
N PHE A 427 21.26 20.42 0.64
CA PHE A 427 20.07 21.27 0.74
C PHE A 427 20.50 22.70 1.04
N THR A 428 19.89 23.69 0.38
CA THR A 428 20.17 25.12 0.64
C THR A 428 19.43 25.69 1.85
N ASP A 429 19.06 24.84 2.81
CA ASP A 429 18.25 25.19 3.98
C ASP A 429 19.06 26.01 5.00
N ARG A 430 18.69 27.28 5.17
CA ARG A 430 19.43 28.24 6.02
C ARG A 430 19.32 27.97 7.52
N ASN A 431 18.28 27.24 7.95
CA ASN A 431 17.92 27.08 9.37
C ASN A 431 18.13 25.65 9.92
N GLY A 432 18.74 24.75 9.14
CA GLY A 432 18.97 23.36 9.55
C GLY A 432 17.68 22.54 9.80
N GLY A 433 16.53 23.03 9.38
CA GLY A 433 15.23 22.40 9.58
C GLY A 433 15.10 21.06 8.86
N ILE A 434 15.74 20.87 7.70
CA ILE A 434 15.78 19.57 7.02
C ILE A 434 16.72 18.58 7.72
N ALA A 435 17.80 19.06 8.34
CA ALA A 435 18.80 18.20 8.98
C ALA A 435 18.21 17.40 10.15
N ARG A 436 17.35 18.02 10.97
CA ARG A 436 16.68 17.34 12.09
C ARG A 436 15.68 16.25 11.67
N ARG A 437 15.24 16.27 10.41
CA ARG A 437 14.28 15.31 9.82
C ARG A 437 14.97 14.15 9.11
N ARG A 438 16.29 14.21 8.92
CA ARG A 438 17.06 13.33 8.03
C ARG A 438 17.77 12.23 8.83
N ILE A 439 17.41 10.97 8.59
CA ILE A 439 18.11 9.80 9.13
C ILE A 439 19.05 9.24 8.07
N ILE A 440 20.36 9.32 8.28
CA ILE A 440 21.37 8.90 7.28
C ILE A 440 21.92 7.54 7.67
N ILE A 441 21.68 6.54 6.83
CA ILE A 441 22.17 5.17 7.00
C ILE A 441 23.28 4.92 5.96
N PRO A 442 24.54 4.78 6.39
CA PRO A 442 25.66 4.51 5.49
C PRO A 442 25.72 3.03 5.10
N PHE A 443 25.95 2.77 3.81
CA PHE A 443 26.12 1.44 3.20
C PHE A 443 27.50 1.36 2.56
N GLU A 444 28.48 0.90 3.34
CA GLU A 444 29.91 1.07 3.05
C GLU A 444 30.53 -0.13 2.32
N ARG A 445 29.90 -1.31 2.41
CA ARG A 445 30.48 -2.57 1.94
C ARG A 445 29.79 -3.06 0.67
N ALA A 446 30.52 -3.07 -0.45
CA ALA A 446 30.02 -3.65 -1.69
C ALA A 446 30.05 -5.19 -1.67
N ILE A 447 28.98 -5.84 -2.13
CA ILE A 447 28.99 -7.29 -2.36
C ILE A 447 29.86 -7.61 -3.60
N THR A 448 30.67 -8.66 -3.50
CA THR A 448 31.49 -9.12 -4.64
C THR A 448 30.59 -9.65 -5.76
N LYS A 449 31.05 -9.61 -7.02
CA LYS A 449 30.21 -10.00 -8.16
C LYS A 449 29.77 -11.46 -8.08
N GLU A 450 30.62 -12.32 -7.54
CA GLU A 450 30.43 -13.77 -7.43
C GLU A 450 29.38 -14.14 -6.37
N LYS A 451 29.18 -13.25 -5.38
CA LYS A 451 28.18 -13.43 -4.31
C LYS A 451 26.84 -12.78 -4.63
N LYS A 452 26.70 -12.09 -5.76
CA LYS A 452 25.45 -11.45 -6.15
C LYS A 452 24.44 -12.51 -6.60
N ASP A 453 23.41 -12.69 -5.79
CA ASP A 453 22.23 -13.46 -6.18
C ASP A 453 21.22 -12.56 -6.90
N VAL A 454 20.98 -12.82 -8.17
CA VAL A 454 20.03 -12.06 -9.00
C VAL A 454 18.57 -12.26 -8.59
N ASN A 455 18.27 -13.36 -7.89
CA ASN A 455 16.93 -13.72 -7.43
C ASN A 455 16.73 -13.39 -5.94
N PHE A 456 17.70 -12.73 -5.31
CA PHE A 456 17.68 -12.45 -3.87
C PHE A 456 16.37 -11.77 -3.42
N ILE A 457 15.88 -10.84 -4.22
CA ILE A 457 14.68 -10.06 -3.91
C ILE A 457 13.41 -10.91 -3.97
N GLU A 458 13.35 -11.88 -4.88
CA GLU A 458 12.24 -12.83 -4.95
C GLU A 458 12.21 -13.73 -3.71
N LYS A 459 13.39 -14.08 -3.18
CA LYS A 459 13.50 -14.83 -1.93
C LYS A 459 13.02 -14.02 -0.73
N VAL A 460 13.48 -12.76 -0.61
CA VAL A 460 13.03 -11.85 0.45
C VAL A 460 11.53 -11.54 0.34
N ARG A 461 11.00 -11.45 -0.89
CA ARG A 461 9.56 -11.33 -1.13
C ARG A 461 8.78 -12.52 -0.55
N GLY A 462 9.32 -13.75 -0.66
CA GLY A 462 8.76 -14.94 -0.02
C GLY A 462 8.77 -14.91 1.52
N GLU A 463 9.47 -13.96 2.13
CA GLU A 463 9.58 -13.75 3.57
C GLU A 463 8.72 -12.57 4.07
N VAL A 464 7.97 -11.88 3.20
CA VAL A 464 7.24 -10.64 3.55
C VAL A 464 6.37 -10.79 4.80
N TYR A 465 5.65 -11.91 4.93
CA TYR A 465 4.80 -12.18 6.11
C TYR A 465 5.62 -12.23 7.40
N GLY A 466 6.74 -12.96 7.39
CA GLY A 466 7.67 -13.05 8.52
C GLY A 466 8.34 -11.72 8.84
N ILE A 467 8.71 -10.93 7.82
CA ILE A 467 9.35 -9.61 8.01
C ILE A 467 8.39 -8.65 8.69
N VAL A 468 7.13 -8.58 8.22
CA VAL A 468 6.09 -7.72 8.83
C VAL A 468 5.88 -8.11 10.30
N ASN A 469 5.67 -9.39 10.58
CA ASN A 469 5.44 -9.84 11.95
C ASN A 469 6.68 -9.66 12.85
N LYS A 470 7.90 -9.85 12.32
CA LYS A 470 9.15 -9.56 13.03
C LYS A 470 9.25 -8.09 13.42
N LEU A 471 8.95 -7.16 12.50
CA LEU A 471 9.00 -5.72 12.78
C LEU A 471 7.96 -5.30 13.82
N LEU A 472 6.73 -5.82 13.74
CA LEU A 472 5.67 -5.53 14.70
C LEU A 472 6.00 -6.09 16.09
N ALA A 473 6.56 -7.31 16.17
CA ALA A 473 6.97 -7.92 17.43
C ALA A 473 8.18 -7.21 18.07
N LEU A 474 9.10 -6.69 17.24
CA LEU A 474 10.27 -5.96 17.72
C LEU A 474 9.90 -4.58 18.28
N PHE A 475 8.90 -3.91 17.70
CA PHE A 475 8.43 -2.59 18.12
C PHE A 475 6.93 -2.61 18.42
N PRO A 476 6.53 -3.22 19.56
CA PRO A 476 5.12 -3.22 19.97
C PRO A 476 4.62 -1.79 20.22
N GLU A 477 5.49 -0.93 20.76
CA GLU A 477 5.23 0.49 20.95
C GLU A 477 5.98 1.33 19.90
N PRO A 478 5.28 2.12 19.06
CA PRO A 478 5.89 2.90 17.97
C PRO A 478 7.00 3.84 18.43
N GLU A 479 6.87 4.41 19.63
CA GLU A 479 7.81 5.34 20.24
C GLU A 479 9.20 4.73 20.45
N GLN A 480 9.31 3.40 20.60
CA GLN A 480 10.60 2.71 20.71
C GLN A 480 11.40 2.83 19.41
N ALA A 481 10.76 2.55 18.27
CA ALA A 481 11.38 2.70 16.95
C ALA A 481 11.74 4.18 16.68
N ARG A 482 10.85 5.11 17.04
CA ARG A 482 11.13 6.55 16.91
C ARG A 482 12.35 6.98 17.72
N ALA A 483 12.44 6.57 18.98
CA ALA A 483 13.56 6.91 19.86
C ALA A 483 14.89 6.37 19.33
N ILE A 484 14.90 5.16 18.76
CA ILE A 484 16.08 4.59 18.09
C ILE A 484 16.53 5.46 16.92
N LEU A 485 15.60 5.88 16.05
CA LEU A 485 15.94 6.73 14.91
C LEU A 485 16.47 8.10 15.36
N GLU A 486 15.84 8.71 16.36
CA GLU A 486 16.28 10.00 16.91
C GLU A 486 17.66 9.89 17.57
N ALA A 487 17.92 8.84 18.36
CA ALA A 487 19.23 8.59 18.95
C ALA A 487 20.29 8.32 17.87
N TYR A 488 19.97 7.49 16.88
CA TYR A 488 20.89 7.15 15.79
C TYR A 488 21.31 8.36 14.97
N LYS A 489 20.41 9.32 14.75
CA LYS A 489 20.71 10.60 14.08
C LYS A 489 21.82 11.39 14.77
N GLU A 490 21.95 11.29 16.10
CA GLU A 490 22.95 12.00 16.90
C GLU A 490 24.31 11.29 16.97
N LEU A 491 24.40 10.00 16.60
CA LEU A 491 25.60 9.15 16.72
C LEU A 491 26.75 9.45 15.73
N ASP A 492 26.63 10.50 14.92
CA ASP A 492 27.68 10.97 13.98
C ASP A 492 28.04 10.00 12.82
N GLU A 493 27.48 8.79 12.75
CA GLU A 493 27.73 7.79 11.68
C GLU A 493 27.43 8.32 10.26
N GLY A 494 26.54 9.31 10.12
CA GLY A 494 26.18 9.95 8.85
C GLY A 494 26.83 11.32 8.58
N GLN A 495 27.58 11.91 9.53
CA GLN A 495 28.22 13.22 9.32
C GLN A 495 29.56 13.14 8.60
N GLY A 496 30.28 12.02 8.68
CA GLY A 496 31.52 11.80 7.91
C GLY A 496 31.31 12.08 6.43
N ILE A 497 30.25 11.52 5.84
CA ILE A 497 29.84 11.71 4.44
C ILE A 497 29.46 13.18 4.13
N LYS A 498 28.91 13.93 5.09
CA LYS A 498 28.58 15.36 4.95
C LYS A 498 29.80 16.29 5.02
N ARG A 499 30.82 15.92 5.80
CA ARG A 499 32.10 16.66 5.88
C ARG A 499 32.99 16.36 4.68
N GLU A 500 33.04 15.09 4.26
CA GLU A 500 33.91 14.55 3.22
C GLU A 500 33.76 15.20 1.83
N ALA A 501 32.54 15.54 1.41
CA ALA A 501 32.31 16.16 0.10
C ALA A 501 32.48 17.69 0.10
N ASN A 502 32.14 18.37 1.19
CA ASN A 502 32.17 19.84 1.25
C ASN A 502 33.60 20.40 1.20
N HIS A 503 34.56 19.79 1.92
CA HIS A 503 35.94 20.26 1.92
C HIS A 503 36.72 19.89 0.65
N LEU A 504 36.36 18.80 -0.02
CA LEU A 504 37.02 18.41 -1.26
C LEU A 504 36.64 19.38 -2.38
N ILE A 505 35.37 19.75 -2.49
CA ILE A 505 34.90 20.72 -3.47
C ILE A 505 35.56 22.08 -3.23
N ASP A 506 35.64 22.53 -1.98
CA ASP A 506 36.28 23.81 -1.66
C ASP A 506 37.78 23.81 -1.96
N PHE A 507 38.49 22.74 -1.59
CA PHE A 507 39.87 22.51 -2.00
C PHE A 507 40.05 22.58 -3.53
N LEU A 508 39.18 21.91 -4.29
CA LEU A 508 39.31 21.82 -5.75
C LEU A 508 39.07 23.16 -6.47
N ARG A 509 38.44 24.16 -5.83
CA ARG A 509 38.25 25.50 -6.41
C ARG A 509 39.57 26.20 -6.74
N HIS A 510 40.67 25.83 -6.07
CA HIS A 510 42.00 26.39 -6.27
C HIS A 510 42.71 25.87 -7.54
N PHE A 511 42.08 24.93 -8.24
CA PHE A 511 42.62 24.27 -9.42
C PHE A 511 41.71 24.49 -10.63
N ARG A 512 42.28 24.40 -11.83
CA ARG A 512 41.59 24.42 -13.12
C ARG A 512 41.95 23.19 -13.94
N LEU A 513 41.05 22.76 -14.81
CA LEU A 513 41.30 21.64 -15.72
C LEU A 513 41.66 22.14 -17.12
N THR A 514 42.72 21.58 -17.73
CA THR A 514 43.17 21.96 -19.09
C THR A 514 43.56 20.74 -19.94
N GLU A 515 43.58 20.86 -21.27
CA GLU A 515 44.01 19.77 -22.16
C GLU A 515 45.52 19.50 -22.10
N GLU A 516 46.32 20.51 -21.79
CA GLU A 516 47.77 20.43 -21.76
C GLU A 516 48.29 19.69 -20.52
N ARG A 517 49.12 18.66 -20.70
CA ARG A 517 49.68 17.89 -19.56
C ARG A 517 50.97 18.46 -18.99
N LYS A 518 51.60 19.38 -19.72
CA LYS A 518 52.80 20.06 -19.25
C LYS A 518 52.44 20.93 -18.05
N GLY A 519 53.16 20.75 -16.94
CA GLY A 519 52.90 21.48 -15.68
C GLY A 519 51.65 21.04 -14.91
N ALA A 520 50.95 19.97 -15.34
CA ALA A 520 49.82 19.42 -14.61
C ALA A 520 50.30 18.64 -13.38
N LEU A 521 49.45 18.58 -12.35
CA LEU A 521 49.76 17.89 -11.11
C LEU A 521 49.66 16.38 -11.27
N ARG A 522 50.63 15.67 -10.70
CA ARG A 522 50.52 14.21 -10.50
C ARG A 522 49.52 13.94 -9.38
N ILE A 523 48.94 12.73 -9.36
CA ILE A 523 47.95 12.41 -8.33
C ILE A 523 48.58 12.28 -6.95
N GLY A 524 49.76 11.65 -6.87
CA GLY A 524 50.43 11.34 -5.62
C GLY A 524 50.20 9.90 -5.18
N SER A 525 50.60 9.58 -3.95
CA SER A 525 50.57 8.21 -3.42
C SER A 525 50.03 8.18 -1.99
N ALA A 526 49.69 7.00 -1.48
CA ALA A 526 49.26 6.83 -0.09
C ALA A 526 50.41 7.11 0.91
N ARG A 527 51.66 7.20 0.43
CA ARG A 527 52.82 7.62 1.22
C ARG A 527 53.06 9.13 1.19
N SER A 528 52.27 9.88 0.42
CA SER A 528 52.30 11.34 0.46
C SER A 528 51.98 11.77 1.89
N LYS A 529 52.89 12.52 2.52
CA LYS A 529 52.63 13.15 3.82
C LYS A 529 51.99 14.53 3.58
N ALA A 530 51.32 15.06 4.58
CA ALA A 530 51.03 16.49 4.60
C ALA A 530 52.38 17.22 4.65
N LEU A 531 52.73 17.87 3.55
CA LEU A 531 54.02 18.50 3.32
C LEU A 531 53.97 19.93 3.87
N ASN A 532 55.07 20.45 4.40
CA ASN A 532 55.12 21.86 4.81
C ASN A 532 55.07 22.78 3.57
N ARG A 533 54.89 24.09 3.80
CA ARG A 533 54.82 25.10 2.74
C ARG A 533 55.96 25.03 1.71
N ALA A 534 57.20 24.86 2.17
CA ALA A 534 58.37 24.87 1.31
C ALA A 534 58.35 23.69 0.32
N ASP A 535 57.87 22.52 0.77
CA ASP A 535 57.78 21.31 -0.02
C ASP A 535 56.63 21.37 -1.04
N ILE A 536 55.47 21.93 -0.66
CA ILE A 536 54.34 22.14 -1.58
C ILE A 536 54.69 23.13 -2.67
N LEU A 537 55.56 24.10 -2.41
CA LEU A 537 56.04 25.06 -3.41
C LEU A 537 57.13 24.48 -4.34
N HIS A 538 57.65 23.28 -4.08
CA HIS A 538 58.69 22.68 -4.93
C HIS A 538 58.26 21.41 -5.67
N ASN A 539 57.50 20.49 -5.06
CA ASN A 539 57.14 19.20 -5.69
C ASN A 539 55.78 18.67 -5.21
N ASP A 540 54.69 19.36 -5.55
CA ASP A 540 53.35 19.00 -5.13
C ASP A 540 52.65 18.01 -6.06
N THR A 541 51.86 17.15 -5.42
CA THR A 541 50.87 16.28 -6.04
C THR A 541 49.49 16.73 -5.59
N LEU A 542 48.47 16.42 -6.37
CA LEU A 542 47.10 16.82 -6.05
C LEU A 542 46.66 16.27 -4.68
N TYR A 543 47.06 15.03 -4.35
CA TYR A 543 46.76 14.42 -3.06
C TYR A 543 47.60 14.99 -1.92
N SER A 544 48.89 15.29 -2.11
CA SER A 544 49.69 15.93 -1.05
C SER A 544 49.22 17.36 -0.73
N ALA A 545 48.78 18.10 -1.76
CA ALA A 545 48.18 19.42 -1.57
C ALA A 545 46.86 19.33 -0.79
N TYR A 546 46.04 18.31 -1.09
CA TYR A 546 44.80 18.05 -0.36
C TYR A 546 45.05 17.69 1.11
N LEU A 547 46.03 16.83 1.41
CA LEU A 547 46.39 16.49 2.78
C LEU A 547 46.82 17.72 3.58
N PHE A 548 47.58 18.62 2.95
CA PHE A 548 47.99 19.87 3.58
C PHE A 548 46.83 20.84 3.79
N TYR A 549 45.95 21.02 2.80
CA TYR A 549 44.71 21.79 2.97
C TYR A 549 43.91 21.28 4.17
N CYS A 550 43.69 19.97 4.25
CA CYS A 550 43.01 19.36 5.40
C CYS A 550 43.76 19.62 6.72
N GLN A 551 45.10 19.56 6.74
CA GLN A 551 45.89 19.86 7.92
C GLN A 551 45.70 21.31 8.39
N CYS A 552 45.80 22.29 7.48
CA CYS A 552 45.69 23.71 7.84
C CYS A 552 44.28 24.06 8.36
N HIS A 553 43.24 23.42 7.83
CA HIS A 553 41.86 23.64 8.24
C HIS A 553 41.37 22.68 9.34
N ASN A 554 42.26 21.83 9.88
CA ASN A 554 41.96 20.83 10.91
C ASN A 554 40.81 19.87 10.54
N LEU A 555 40.83 19.39 9.28
CA LEU A 555 39.83 18.51 8.68
C LEU A 555 40.35 17.08 8.53
N GLY A 556 39.44 16.09 8.59
CA GLY A 556 39.75 14.70 8.28
C GLY A 556 39.95 14.50 6.77
N ALA A 557 41.10 13.97 6.36
CA ALA A 557 41.40 13.78 4.94
C ALA A 557 40.89 12.43 4.40
N LEU A 558 40.35 12.43 3.18
CA LEU A 558 40.01 11.21 2.44
C LEU A 558 41.25 10.34 2.21
N ASN A 559 41.08 9.01 2.27
CA ASN A 559 42.10 8.08 1.79
C ASN A 559 42.28 8.22 0.26
N LEU A 560 43.43 7.79 -0.28
CA LEU A 560 43.77 8.01 -1.69
C LEU A 560 42.74 7.43 -2.67
N LEU A 561 42.14 6.29 -2.34
CA LEU A 561 41.17 5.62 -3.21
C LEU A 561 39.86 6.42 -3.26
N SER A 562 39.33 6.81 -2.10
CA SER A 562 38.14 7.66 -2.00
C SER A 562 38.36 9.03 -2.65
N PHE A 563 39.54 9.63 -2.44
CA PHE A 563 39.94 10.87 -3.10
C PHE A 563 39.90 10.73 -4.63
N LYS A 564 40.59 9.72 -5.19
CA LYS A 564 40.64 9.49 -6.65
C LYS A 564 39.25 9.29 -7.25
N ASN A 565 38.41 8.49 -6.61
CA ASN A 565 37.07 8.20 -7.09
C ASN A 565 36.18 9.44 -7.08
N ALA A 566 36.39 10.37 -6.14
CA ALA A 566 35.60 11.59 -6.01
C ALA A 566 36.04 12.75 -6.93
N LEU A 567 37.29 12.74 -7.45
CA LEU A 567 37.85 13.88 -8.20
C LEU A 567 37.03 14.29 -9.41
N SER A 568 36.54 13.33 -10.20
CA SER A 568 35.79 13.63 -11.43
C SER A 568 34.52 14.43 -11.15
N ASP A 569 33.77 14.00 -10.14
CA ASP A 569 32.51 14.64 -9.78
C ASP A 569 32.76 15.93 -9.00
N ALA A 570 33.73 15.94 -8.09
CA ALA A 570 34.04 17.12 -7.28
C ALA A 570 34.60 18.29 -8.10
N PHE A 571 35.39 18.04 -9.16
CA PHE A 571 35.83 19.10 -10.09
C PHE A 571 34.66 19.73 -10.87
N LYS A 572 33.71 18.90 -11.30
CA LYS A 572 32.50 19.35 -11.98
C LYS A 572 31.66 20.23 -11.05
N GLU A 573 31.54 19.86 -9.78
CA GLU A 573 30.84 20.63 -8.75
C GLU A 573 31.58 21.90 -8.32
N ALA A 574 32.92 21.92 -8.41
CA ALA A 574 33.74 23.11 -8.21
C ALA A 574 33.61 24.14 -9.35
N GLY A 575 32.90 23.81 -10.43
CA GLY A 575 32.58 24.70 -11.55
C GLY A 575 33.45 24.51 -12.79
N GLU A 576 34.27 23.46 -12.85
CA GLU A 576 35.11 23.17 -14.03
C GLU A 576 34.26 22.56 -15.16
N LYS A 577 34.36 23.14 -16.36
CA LYS A 577 33.61 22.70 -17.55
C LYS A 577 34.25 21.53 -18.27
N MET A 578 35.56 21.34 -18.09
CA MET A 578 36.33 20.27 -18.71
C MET A 578 36.28 19.02 -17.82
N PRO A 579 36.12 17.80 -18.37
CA PRO A 579 36.14 16.59 -17.56
C PRO A 579 37.53 16.31 -16.99
N TYR A 580 37.57 15.87 -15.74
CA TYR A 580 38.80 15.37 -15.12
C TYR A 580 39.27 14.09 -15.81
N SER A 581 40.58 13.93 -15.98
CA SER A 581 41.17 12.72 -16.55
C SER A 581 42.61 12.48 -16.11
N GLU A 582 42.98 11.20 -15.96
CA GLU A 582 44.33 10.74 -15.63
C GLU A 582 44.92 10.01 -16.85
N LYS A 583 46.14 10.39 -17.26
CA LYS A 583 46.87 9.73 -18.37
C LYS A 583 48.35 9.58 -18.01
N MET A 584 49.02 8.63 -18.65
CA MET A 584 50.47 8.50 -18.55
C MET A 584 51.14 9.66 -19.30
N TYR A 585 51.98 10.42 -18.60
CA TYR A 585 52.79 11.50 -19.17
C TYR A 585 54.20 11.44 -18.59
N ASN A 586 55.22 11.37 -19.44
CA ASN A 586 56.63 11.16 -19.07
C ASN A 586 56.86 9.99 -18.09
N GLY A 587 56.13 8.88 -18.30
CA GLY A 587 56.27 7.65 -17.49
C GLY A 587 55.50 7.63 -16.16
N TYR A 588 54.73 8.68 -15.84
CA TYR A 588 53.97 8.78 -14.58
C TYR A 588 52.48 9.07 -14.81
N PRO A 589 51.57 8.53 -13.98
CA PRO A 589 50.16 8.90 -14.00
C PRO A 589 49.97 10.38 -13.59
N THR A 590 49.44 11.17 -14.51
CA THR A 590 49.34 12.63 -14.37
C THR A 590 47.90 13.08 -14.62
N SER A 591 47.38 13.96 -13.77
CA SER A 591 46.05 14.56 -13.94
C SER A 591 46.04 15.60 -15.06
N ASN A 592 44.88 16.19 -15.33
CA ASN A 592 44.74 17.41 -16.13
C ASN A 592 44.51 18.66 -15.27
N ALA A 593 44.83 18.58 -13.97
CA ALA A 593 44.63 19.68 -13.03
C ALA A 593 45.89 20.54 -12.90
N HIS A 594 45.67 21.86 -12.93
CA HIS A 594 46.69 22.89 -12.72
C HIS A 594 46.23 23.84 -11.64
N TRP A 595 47.17 24.40 -10.89
CA TRP A 595 46.86 25.51 -10.00
C TRP A 595 46.31 26.71 -10.77
N LYS A 596 45.30 27.37 -10.21
CA LYS A 596 44.91 28.71 -10.62
C LYS A 596 45.96 29.73 -10.14
N HIS A 597 46.19 29.76 -8.83
CA HIS A 597 47.21 30.60 -8.19
C HIS A 597 47.83 29.88 -6.99
N ARG A 598 48.95 29.19 -7.20
CA ARG A 598 49.56 28.28 -6.22
C ARG A 598 49.97 28.97 -4.93
N GLU A 599 50.82 29.99 -5.01
CA GLU A 599 51.32 30.70 -3.82
C GLU A 599 50.21 31.38 -3.01
N LEU A 600 49.22 31.97 -3.70
CA LEU A 600 48.09 32.61 -3.04
C LEU A 600 47.20 31.59 -2.34
N SER A 601 46.93 30.45 -2.97
CA SER A 601 46.10 29.38 -2.40
C SER A 601 46.75 28.78 -1.15
N VAL A 602 48.05 28.48 -1.21
CA VAL A 602 48.79 27.95 -0.06
C VAL A 602 48.79 28.93 1.11
N ARG A 603 49.00 30.24 0.86
CA ARG A 603 48.90 31.27 1.91
C ARG A 603 47.50 31.36 2.50
N GLN A 604 46.46 31.30 1.67
CA GLN A 604 45.06 31.35 2.14
C GLN A 604 44.71 30.18 3.05
N TRP A 605 45.28 29.00 2.80
CA TRP A 605 45.01 27.82 3.63
C TRP A 605 45.69 27.91 4.99
N GLU A 606 46.90 28.46 5.06
CA GLU A 606 47.65 28.64 6.32
C GLU A 606 47.02 29.67 7.27
N GLY A 607 46.16 30.56 6.76
CA GLY A 607 45.55 31.66 7.51
C GLY A 607 46.32 32.96 7.35
#